data_AF-A0A914PYX0-F1
#
_entry.id   AF-A0A914PYX0-F1
#
_cell.length_a   1.000
_cell.length_b   1.000
_cell.length_c   1.000
_cell.angle_alpha   90.00
_cell.angle_beta   90.00
_cell.angle_gamma   90.00
#
_symmetry.space_group_name_H-M   'P 1'
#
loop_
_entity.id
_entity.type
_entity.pdbx_description
1 polymer ?
#
loop_
_entity_poly.entity_id
_entity_poly.type
_entity_poly.pdbx_seq_one_letter_code
_entity_poly.pdbx_strand_id
1 'polypeptide(L)'
;MLLRMRKWVLVNDDTATKIQRISPYLFLATLIGYLLFGAGSFWLFEKQYVSRNVRQFYLKLAVNRQQFAREITHKLFNDTKNLFVIMDLNQSNRVQAELINSLRSYEHHLNISRPKDTEWNFQGCLNYAWSLLTTLGHSTQYPKTVIGQLFALAYTIIGVPLFVITLLLLAHRIVYYLKKKDKSERKRRLKIFVILLTIFLTYLFCFALILYYCDLVETFWRAINVSIFSSFTVHTIDYTRFSEADKLLTQFLSTISILLGLITVYYGIIVYESHESATDKVTSITTPLPHGTPATTDIPRFNIIQFENGETKLETIT
;
A
#
# COMPACT_ATOMS: atom_id res chain seq x y z
N MET A 1 32.04 36.42 14.48
CA MET A 1 31.61 35.59 13.33
C MET A 1 30.71 34.42 13.75
N LEU A 2 31.10 33.61 14.75
CA LEU A 2 30.29 32.50 15.29
C LEU A 2 28.93 32.91 15.91
N LEU A 3 28.84 34.05 16.58
CA LEU A 3 27.57 34.61 17.07
C LEU A 3 26.62 35.04 15.94
N ARG A 4 27.16 35.40 14.77
CA ARG A 4 26.38 35.78 13.58
C ARG A 4 25.83 34.55 12.86
N MET A 5 26.59 33.45 12.84
CA MET A 5 26.11 32.14 12.36
C MET A 5 25.02 31.55 13.28
N ARG A 6 25.16 31.69 14.61
CA ARG A 6 24.14 31.22 15.57
C ARG A 6 22.81 31.97 15.41
N LYS A 7 22.83 33.28 15.11
CA LYS A 7 21.61 34.04 14.77
C LYS A 7 21.01 33.63 13.42
N TRP A 8 21.83 33.29 12.42
CA TRP A 8 21.34 32.83 11.12
C TRP A 8 20.68 31.44 11.20
N VAL A 9 21.24 30.54 12.00
CA VAL A 9 20.65 29.21 12.29
C VAL A 9 19.34 29.34 13.08
N LEU A 10 19.27 30.24 14.06
CA LEU A 10 18.04 30.47 14.84
C LEU A 10 16.92 31.15 14.04
N VAL A 11 17.25 32.06 13.10
CA VAL A 11 16.28 32.66 12.18
C VAL A 11 15.82 31.67 11.10
N ASN A 12 16.68 30.72 10.73
CA ASN A 12 16.30 29.60 9.86
C ASN A 12 15.57 28.47 10.60
N ASP A 13 15.54 28.44 11.93
CA ASP A 13 14.86 27.40 12.69
C ASP A 13 13.33 27.54 12.56
N ASP A 14 12.80 28.76 12.58
CA ASP A 14 11.37 29.01 12.38
C ASP A 14 10.92 28.72 10.94
N THR A 15 11.76 29.00 9.94
CA THR A 15 11.45 28.67 8.54
C THR A 15 11.65 27.17 8.26
N ALA A 16 12.71 26.55 8.77
CA ALA A 16 12.95 25.11 8.65
C ALA A 16 11.88 24.27 9.36
N THR A 17 11.43 24.66 10.55
CA THR A 17 10.33 23.99 11.26
C THR A 17 8.99 24.15 10.54
N LYS A 18 8.77 25.29 9.87
CA LYS A 18 7.58 25.53 9.02
C LYS A 18 7.63 24.68 7.75
N ILE A 19 8.80 24.57 7.10
CA ILE A 19 9.02 23.71 5.93
C ILE A 19 8.84 22.23 6.29
N GLN A 20 9.41 21.76 7.41
CA GLN A 20 9.22 20.40 7.91
C GLN A 20 7.75 20.09 8.26
N ARG A 21 6.96 21.10 8.65
CA ARG A 21 5.52 20.95 8.94
C ARG A 21 4.67 20.81 7.69
N ILE A 22 5.03 21.49 6.60
CA ILE A 22 4.27 21.50 5.34
C ILE A 22 4.73 20.38 4.40
N SER A 23 6.00 19.98 4.49
CA SER A 23 6.64 18.89 3.72
C SER A 23 5.74 17.66 3.47
N PRO A 24 5.17 16.98 4.49
CA PRO A 24 4.41 15.75 4.24
C PRO A 24 3.15 15.98 3.39
N TYR A 25 2.49 17.13 3.55
CA TYR A 25 1.32 17.49 2.75
C TYR A 25 1.70 17.86 1.31
N LEU A 26 2.88 18.46 1.11
CA LEU A 26 3.41 18.78 -0.22
C LEU A 26 3.81 17.51 -0.98
N PHE A 27 4.46 16.55 -0.32
CA PHE A 27 4.73 15.23 -0.89
C PHE A 27 3.44 14.47 -1.22
N LEU A 28 2.42 14.53 -0.35
CA LEU A 28 1.11 13.94 -0.61
C LEU A 28 0.42 14.58 -1.83
N ALA A 29 0.44 15.92 -1.93
CA ALA A 29 -0.12 16.63 -3.09
C ALA A 29 0.62 16.27 -4.39
N THR A 30 1.95 16.16 -4.31
CA THR A 30 2.79 15.74 -5.44
C THR A 30 2.48 14.30 -5.85
N LEU A 31 2.30 13.39 -4.90
CA LEU A 31 1.91 12.00 -5.14
C LEU A 31 0.55 11.90 -5.84
N ILE A 32 -0.45 12.67 -5.38
CA ILE A 32 -1.79 12.71 -6.01
C ILE A 32 -1.68 13.24 -7.44
N GLY A 33 -0.94 14.33 -7.66
CA GLY A 33 -0.68 14.86 -9.00
C GLY A 33 0.02 13.85 -9.90
N TYR A 34 1.03 13.15 -9.38
CA TYR A 34 1.78 12.11 -10.09
C TYR A 34 0.90 10.89 -10.45
N LEU A 35 -0.04 10.53 -9.56
CA LEU A 35 -1.00 9.47 -9.81
C LEU A 35 -1.96 9.83 -10.96
N LEU A 36 -2.52 11.05 -10.94
CA LEU A 36 -3.40 11.54 -12.00
C LEU A 36 -2.66 11.68 -13.33
N PHE A 37 -1.41 12.15 -13.31
CA PHE A 37 -0.56 12.24 -14.49
C PHE A 37 -0.28 10.86 -15.10
N GLY A 38 0.05 9.87 -14.26
CA GLY A 38 0.23 8.48 -14.69
C GLY A 38 -1.03 7.91 -15.33
N ALA A 39 -2.18 8.05 -14.66
CA ALA A 39 -3.47 7.58 -15.17
C ALA A 39 -3.83 8.22 -16.53
N GLY A 40 -3.64 9.53 -16.67
CA GLY A 40 -3.87 10.25 -17.93
C GLY A 40 -2.95 9.79 -19.05
N SER A 41 -1.68 9.54 -18.74
CA SER A 41 -0.68 9.07 -19.73
C SER A 41 -1.01 7.67 -20.24
N PHE A 42 -1.34 6.73 -19.35
CA PHE A 42 -1.76 5.37 -19.75
C PHE A 42 -3.04 5.38 -20.58
N TRP A 43 -4.00 6.22 -20.19
CA TRP A 43 -5.21 6.40 -20.97
C TRP A 43 -4.92 6.88 -22.40
N LEU A 44 -4.00 7.83 -22.57
CA LEU A 44 -3.62 8.33 -23.91
C LEU A 44 -2.89 7.27 -24.75
N PHE A 45 -1.94 6.54 -24.17
CA PHE A 45 -1.12 5.58 -24.91
C PHE A 45 -1.88 4.31 -25.29
N GLU A 46 -2.71 3.77 -24.41
CA GLU A 46 -3.37 2.47 -24.63
C GLU A 46 -4.73 2.61 -25.35
N LYS A 47 -5.40 3.78 -25.27
CA LYS A 47 -6.72 3.98 -25.89
C LYS A 47 -6.73 3.63 -27.38
N GLN A 48 -5.71 4.04 -28.12
CA GLN A 48 -5.66 3.76 -29.57
C GLN A 48 -5.49 2.26 -29.86
N TYR A 49 -4.69 1.56 -29.06
CA TYR A 49 -4.50 0.12 -29.19
C TYR A 49 -5.79 -0.64 -28.93
N VAL A 50 -6.49 -0.31 -27.84
CA VAL A 50 -7.76 -0.94 -27.44
C VAL A 50 -8.82 -0.76 -28.51
N SER A 51 -9.06 0.47 -28.97
CA SER A 51 -10.08 0.74 -29.99
C SER A 51 -9.78 -0.01 -31.30
N ARG A 52 -8.50 -0.14 -31.68
CA ARG A 52 -8.11 -0.94 -32.85
C ARG A 52 -8.38 -2.43 -32.63
N ASN A 53 -7.99 -2.98 -31.47
CA ASN A 53 -8.16 -4.39 -31.18
C ASN A 53 -9.63 -4.80 -31.10
N VAL A 54 -10.46 -3.99 -30.44
CA VAL A 54 -11.91 -4.21 -30.36
C VAL A 54 -12.54 -4.15 -31.76
N ARG A 55 -12.18 -3.14 -32.56
CA ARG A 55 -12.64 -3.05 -33.96
C ARG A 55 -12.25 -4.29 -34.77
N GLN A 56 -11.00 -4.75 -34.66
CA GLN A 56 -10.51 -5.94 -35.35
C GLN A 56 -11.25 -7.21 -34.93
N PHE A 57 -11.54 -7.36 -33.63
CA PHE A 57 -12.32 -8.49 -33.12
C PHE A 57 -13.73 -8.53 -33.73
N TYR A 58 -14.46 -7.41 -33.69
CA TYR A 58 -15.81 -7.34 -34.25
C TYR A 58 -15.82 -7.52 -35.77
N LEU A 59 -14.82 -7.01 -36.49
CA LEU A 59 -14.67 -7.25 -37.93
C LEU A 59 -14.44 -8.73 -38.25
N LYS A 60 -13.50 -9.39 -37.56
CA LYS A 60 -13.24 -10.83 -37.74
C LYS A 60 -14.47 -11.66 -37.41
N LEU A 61 -15.17 -11.33 -36.32
CA LEU A 61 -16.40 -12.02 -35.94
C LEU A 61 -17.48 -11.89 -37.01
N ALA A 62 -17.67 -10.69 -37.56
CA ALA A 62 -18.65 -10.45 -38.63
C ALA A 62 -18.29 -11.23 -39.92
N VAL A 63 -17.02 -11.22 -40.33
CA VAL A 63 -16.53 -11.95 -41.51
C VAL A 63 -16.69 -13.46 -41.32
N ASN A 64 -16.27 -14.00 -40.17
CA ASN A 64 -16.41 -15.43 -39.86
C ASN A 64 -17.87 -15.86 -39.89
N ARG A 65 -18.78 -15.04 -39.34
CA ARG A 65 -20.22 -15.33 -39.36
C ARG A 65 -20.76 -15.38 -40.79
N GLN A 66 -20.37 -14.43 -41.64
CA GLN A 66 -20.77 -14.42 -43.04
C GLN A 66 -20.22 -15.62 -43.82
N GLN A 67 -18.95 -15.97 -43.61
CA GLN A 67 -18.30 -17.12 -44.23
C GLN A 67 -18.97 -18.43 -43.81
N PHE A 68 -19.17 -18.63 -42.51
CA PHE A 68 -19.82 -19.83 -41.99
C PHE A 68 -21.26 -19.97 -42.50
N ALA A 69 -22.02 -18.87 -42.52
CA ALA A 69 -23.36 -18.87 -43.08
C ALA A 69 -23.33 -19.26 -44.57
N ARG A 70 -22.39 -18.72 -45.36
CA ARG A 70 -22.21 -19.04 -46.77
C ARG A 70 -21.85 -20.52 -46.98
N GLU A 71 -20.96 -21.06 -46.17
CA GLU A 71 -20.56 -22.47 -46.23
C GLU A 71 -21.73 -23.42 -45.94
N ILE A 72 -22.53 -23.13 -44.91
CA ILE A 72 -23.73 -23.92 -44.59
C ILE A 72 -24.74 -23.82 -45.73
N THR A 73 -25.04 -22.62 -46.21
CA THR A 73 -25.95 -22.40 -47.34
C THR A 73 -25.46 -23.18 -48.57
N HIS A 74 -24.16 -23.14 -48.88
CA HIS A 74 -23.61 -23.88 -50.01
C HIS A 74 -23.72 -25.41 -49.82
N LYS A 75 -23.42 -25.95 -48.63
CA LYS A 75 -23.55 -27.39 -48.35
C LYS A 75 -25.01 -27.87 -48.38
N LEU A 76 -25.95 -27.03 -47.96
CA LEU A 76 -27.37 -27.38 -47.98
C LEU A 76 -27.95 -27.32 -49.40
N PHE A 77 -27.58 -26.32 -50.19
CA PHE A 77 -28.25 -26.01 -51.45
C PHE A 77 -27.48 -26.34 -52.74
N ASN A 78 -26.22 -26.74 -52.63
CA ASN A 78 -25.36 -26.99 -53.79
C ASN A 78 -24.51 -28.27 -53.65
N ASP A 79 -24.81 -29.10 -52.65
CA ASP A 79 -24.21 -30.44 -52.52
C ASP A 79 -25.19 -31.50 -53.04
N THR A 80 -24.73 -32.31 -53.99
CA THR A 80 -25.50 -33.38 -54.65
C THR A 80 -26.15 -34.38 -53.68
N LYS A 81 -25.64 -34.49 -52.45
CA LYS A 81 -26.23 -35.35 -51.41
C LYS A 81 -27.50 -34.79 -50.77
N ASN A 82 -27.63 -33.46 -50.70
CA ASN A 82 -28.72 -32.80 -49.98
C ASN A 82 -29.91 -32.42 -50.88
N LEU A 83 -29.82 -32.62 -52.21
CA LEU A 83 -30.88 -32.58 -53.23
C LEU A 83 -31.76 -31.30 -53.31
N PHE A 84 -31.59 -30.34 -52.41
CA PHE A 84 -32.19 -29.02 -52.49
C PHE A 84 -31.32 -28.15 -53.39
N VAL A 85 -31.80 -27.77 -54.57
CA VAL A 85 -31.11 -26.81 -55.45
C VAL A 85 -31.92 -25.53 -55.49
N ILE A 86 -31.43 -24.47 -54.85
CA ILE A 86 -32.02 -23.14 -54.99
C ILE A 86 -31.43 -22.50 -56.25
N MET A 87 -32.29 -22.16 -57.23
CA MET A 87 -31.88 -21.48 -58.46
C MET A 87 -31.89 -19.95 -58.36
N ASP A 88 -32.56 -19.39 -57.34
CA ASP A 88 -32.73 -17.94 -57.17
C ASP A 88 -31.78 -17.34 -56.13
N LEU A 89 -30.91 -16.44 -56.61
CA LEU A 89 -29.94 -15.69 -55.80
C LEU A 89 -30.61 -14.90 -54.66
N ASN A 90 -31.83 -14.38 -54.89
CA ASN A 90 -32.55 -13.60 -53.88
C ASN A 90 -33.04 -14.48 -52.72
N GLN A 91 -33.47 -15.70 -52.99
CA GLN A 91 -33.86 -16.65 -51.94
C GLN A 91 -32.65 -17.11 -51.13
N SER A 92 -31.51 -17.39 -51.79
CA SER A 92 -30.27 -17.73 -51.11
C SER A 92 -29.80 -16.60 -50.17
N ASN A 93 -29.87 -15.35 -50.62
CA ASN A 93 -29.50 -14.19 -49.80
C ASN A 93 -30.41 -14.02 -48.57
N ARG A 94 -31.72 -14.27 -48.72
CA ARG A 94 -32.67 -14.23 -47.59
C ARG A 94 -32.38 -15.31 -46.55
N VAL A 95 -32.14 -16.55 -47.01
CA VAL A 95 -31.80 -17.66 -46.10
C VAL A 95 -30.47 -17.40 -45.39
N GLN A 96 -29.48 -16.87 -46.10
CA GLN A 96 -28.19 -16.51 -45.50
C GLN A 96 -28.34 -15.39 -44.46
N ALA A 97 -29.16 -14.37 -44.73
CA ALA A 97 -29.45 -13.30 -43.78
C ALA A 97 -30.14 -13.83 -42.51
N GLU A 98 -31.10 -14.73 -42.66
CA GLU A 98 -31.80 -15.35 -41.53
C GLU A 98 -30.86 -16.23 -40.69
N LEU A 99 -29.98 -16.98 -41.35
CA LEU A 99 -28.96 -17.78 -40.68
C LEU A 99 -27.97 -16.90 -39.89
N ILE A 100 -27.55 -15.76 -40.45
CA ILE A 100 -26.72 -14.77 -39.76
C ILE A 100 -27.44 -14.21 -38.51
N ASN A 101 -28.75 -13.93 -38.61
CA ASN A 101 -29.54 -13.45 -37.46
C ASN A 101 -29.67 -14.53 -36.38
N SER A 102 -29.91 -15.78 -36.78
CA SER A 102 -29.99 -16.93 -35.88
C SER A 102 -28.65 -17.18 -35.17
N LEU A 103 -27.52 -17.12 -35.89
CA LEU A 103 -26.18 -17.22 -35.32
C LEU A 103 -25.91 -16.10 -34.33
N ARG A 104 -26.31 -14.86 -34.64
CA ARG A 104 -26.17 -13.72 -33.73
C ARG A 104 -26.97 -13.94 -32.44
N SER A 105 -28.19 -14.48 -32.53
CA SER A 105 -29.01 -14.80 -31.36
C SER A 105 -28.38 -15.92 -30.54
N TYR A 106 -27.89 -16.98 -31.19
CA TYR A 106 -27.18 -18.07 -30.51
C TYR A 106 -25.92 -17.57 -29.78
N GLU A 107 -25.10 -16.75 -30.43
CA GLU A 107 -23.90 -16.15 -29.82
C GLU A 107 -24.21 -15.22 -28.64
N HIS A 108 -25.43 -14.70 -28.52
CA HIS A 108 -25.84 -13.90 -27.36
C HIS A 108 -26.07 -14.79 -26.13
N HIS A 109 -26.48 -16.05 -26.34
CA HIS A 109 -26.64 -17.04 -25.27
C HIS A 109 -25.31 -17.71 -24.89
N LEU A 110 -24.25 -17.54 -25.70
CA LEU A 110 -22.92 -18.02 -25.39
C LEU A 110 -22.15 -17.01 -24.53
N ASN A 111 -21.50 -17.48 -23.48
CA ASN A 111 -20.56 -16.70 -22.67
C ASN A 111 -19.22 -16.49 -23.39
N ILE A 112 -19.25 -15.86 -24.58
CA ILE A 112 -18.04 -15.51 -25.33
C ILE A 112 -17.38 -14.30 -24.64
N SER A 113 -16.14 -14.45 -24.20
CA SER A 113 -15.33 -13.32 -23.72
C SER A 113 -15.01 -12.38 -24.88
N ARG A 114 -15.79 -11.30 -25.00
CA ARG A 114 -15.53 -10.22 -25.96
C ARG A 114 -14.55 -9.24 -25.34
N PRO A 115 -13.58 -8.70 -26.10
CA PRO A 115 -12.72 -7.64 -25.60
C PRO A 115 -13.62 -6.46 -25.23
N LYS A 116 -13.54 -6.02 -23.97
CA LYS A 116 -14.38 -4.94 -23.47
C LYS A 116 -13.68 -3.62 -23.76
N ASP A 117 -14.39 -2.70 -24.42
CA ASP A 117 -13.92 -1.32 -24.59
C ASP A 117 -13.64 -0.63 -23.23
N THR A 118 -14.27 -1.12 -22.17
CA THR A 118 -14.19 -0.56 -20.81
C THR A 118 -12.91 -0.91 -20.08
N GLU A 119 -12.03 -1.74 -20.65
CA GLU A 119 -10.82 -2.16 -19.97
C GLU A 119 -9.96 -0.93 -19.60
N TRP A 120 -9.59 -0.09 -20.55
CA TRP A 120 -8.78 1.12 -20.31
C TRP A 120 -9.64 2.38 -20.06
N ASN A 121 -10.64 2.26 -19.19
CA ASN A 121 -11.33 3.44 -18.66
C ASN A 121 -10.43 4.22 -17.70
N PHE A 122 -10.74 5.50 -17.44
CA PHE A 122 -9.93 6.34 -16.55
C PHE A 122 -9.74 5.73 -15.15
N GLN A 123 -10.79 5.10 -14.59
CA GLN A 123 -10.71 4.37 -13.32
C GLN A 123 -9.75 3.18 -13.39
N GLY A 124 -9.77 2.41 -14.49
CA GLY A 124 -8.82 1.31 -14.71
C GLY A 124 -7.38 1.80 -14.87
N CYS A 125 -7.19 2.93 -15.55
CA CYS A 125 -5.87 3.58 -15.65
C CYS A 125 -5.36 4.07 -14.29
N LEU A 126 -6.27 4.60 -13.46
CA LEU A 126 -5.96 5.04 -12.09
C LEU A 126 -5.58 3.85 -11.20
N ASN A 127 -6.36 2.77 -11.24
CA ASN A 127 -6.06 1.51 -10.56
C ASN A 127 -4.69 0.97 -10.97
N TYR A 128 -4.39 1.00 -12.27
CA TYR A 128 -3.12 0.53 -12.79
C TYR A 128 -1.96 1.40 -12.29
N ALA A 129 -2.04 2.72 -12.45
CA ALA A 129 -1.02 3.66 -11.98
C ALA A 129 -0.79 3.52 -10.47
N TRP A 130 -1.85 3.41 -9.66
CA TRP A 130 -1.73 3.21 -8.23
C TRP A 130 -1.07 1.87 -7.90
N SER A 131 -1.46 0.79 -8.58
CA SER A 131 -0.88 -0.54 -8.37
C SER A 131 0.62 -0.61 -8.68
N LEU A 132 1.11 0.23 -9.60
CA LEU A 132 2.54 0.36 -9.90
C LEU A 132 3.28 1.09 -8.77
N LEU A 133 2.69 2.15 -8.20
CA LEU A 133 3.28 2.89 -7.07
C LEU A 133 3.38 2.04 -5.80
N THR A 134 2.35 1.24 -5.54
CA THR A 134 2.33 0.33 -4.39
C THR A 134 3.13 -0.94 -4.62
N THR A 135 3.76 -1.11 -5.79
CA THR A 135 4.51 -2.32 -6.22
C THR A 135 3.70 -3.61 -6.20
N LEU A 136 2.38 -3.51 -6.10
CA LEU A 136 1.47 -4.65 -6.05
C LEU A 136 1.34 -5.32 -7.42
N GLY A 137 1.21 -4.52 -8.49
CA GLY A 137 1.15 -5.03 -9.86
C GLY A 137 -0.09 -5.87 -10.20
N HIS A 138 -1.15 -5.85 -9.38
CA HIS A 138 -2.35 -6.67 -9.57
C HIS A 138 -3.40 -6.11 -10.54
N SER A 139 -2.98 -5.32 -11.52
CA SER A 139 -3.91 -4.88 -12.53
C SER A 139 -4.31 -6.06 -13.42
N THR A 140 -5.61 -6.17 -13.69
CA THR A 140 -6.15 -7.14 -14.66
C THR A 140 -5.68 -6.85 -16.09
N GLN A 141 -5.03 -5.71 -16.30
CA GLN A 141 -4.64 -5.16 -17.59
C GLN A 141 -3.22 -4.65 -17.50
N TYR A 142 -2.46 -4.86 -18.57
CA TYR A 142 -1.09 -4.42 -18.70
C TYR A 142 -0.92 -3.77 -20.06
N PRO A 143 -0.10 -2.71 -20.16
CA PRO A 143 0.08 -1.95 -21.39
C PRO A 143 0.59 -2.87 -22.50
N LYS A 144 -0.08 -2.83 -23.64
CA LYS A 144 0.27 -3.64 -24.82
C LYS A 144 1.13 -2.85 -25.79
N THR A 145 1.14 -1.53 -25.68
CA THR A 145 1.98 -0.66 -26.50
C THR A 145 3.41 -0.61 -25.93
N VAL A 146 4.41 -0.59 -26.82
CA VAL A 146 5.82 -0.43 -26.42
C VAL A 146 6.03 0.88 -25.65
N ILE A 147 5.37 1.96 -26.08
CA ILE A 147 5.43 3.27 -25.42
C ILE A 147 4.83 3.19 -24.01
N GLY A 148 3.66 2.56 -23.84
CA GLY A 148 3.03 2.35 -22.54
C GLY A 148 3.89 1.51 -21.60
N GLN A 149 4.58 0.49 -22.11
CA GLN A 149 5.49 -0.35 -21.33
C GLN A 149 6.75 0.40 -20.88
N LEU A 150 7.38 1.16 -21.77
CA LEU A 150 8.54 1.99 -21.43
C LEU A 150 8.16 3.09 -20.42
N PHE A 151 6.98 3.70 -20.60
CA PHE A 151 6.46 4.67 -19.66
C PHE A 151 6.20 4.04 -18.29
N ALA A 152 5.59 2.85 -18.22
CA ALA A 152 5.37 2.15 -16.95
C ALA A 152 6.68 1.90 -16.19
N LEU A 153 7.74 1.49 -16.89
CA LEU A 153 9.05 1.28 -16.28
C LEU A 153 9.60 2.57 -15.68
N ALA A 154 9.64 3.66 -16.47
CA ALA A 154 10.11 4.96 -15.99
C ALA A 154 9.24 5.49 -14.83
N TYR A 155 7.93 5.29 -14.93
CA TYR A 155 6.95 5.72 -13.93
C TYR A 155 7.18 5.04 -12.58
N THR A 156 7.48 3.73 -12.57
CA THR A 156 7.74 2.97 -11.35
C THR A 156 9.06 3.37 -10.69
N ILE A 157 10.12 3.62 -11.47
CA ILE A 157 11.45 4.01 -10.94
C ILE A 157 11.36 5.28 -10.09
N ILE A 158 10.58 6.28 -10.53
CA ILE A 158 10.41 7.55 -9.81
C ILE A 158 9.27 7.45 -8.78
N GLY A 159 8.19 6.77 -9.15
CA GLY A 159 6.96 6.73 -8.38
C GLY A 159 7.07 5.94 -7.08
N VAL A 160 7.73 4.78 -7.09
CA VAL A 160 7.84 3.93 -5.88
C VAL A 160 8.62 4.64 -4.76
N PRO A 161 9.82 5.22 -5.00
CA PRO A 161 10.51 6.00 -3.97
C PRO A 161 9.65 7.16 -3.44
N LEU A 162 8.97 7.89 -4.33
CA LEU A 162 8.10 8.99 -3.95
C LEU A 162 6.94 8.52 -3.05
N PHE A 163 6.32 7.39 -3.39
CA PHE A 163 5.25 6.77 -2.59
C PHE A 163 5.74 6.37 -1.19
N VAL A 164 6.86 5.65 -1.12
CA VAL A 164 7.44 5.19 0.16
C VAL A 164 7.85 6.37 1.05
N ILE A 165 8.53 7.38 0.48
CA ILE A 165 8.92 8.59 1.22
C ILE A 165 7.68 9.30 1.77
N THR A 166 6.62 9.41 0.97
CA THR A 166 5.37 10.07 1.39
C THR A 166 4.75 9.34 2.58
N LEU A 167 4.66 8.00 2.53
CA LEU A 167 4.12 7.19 3.64
C LEU A 167 4.96 7.33 4.92
N LEU A 168 6.29 7.27 4.80
CA LEU A 168 7.19 7.38 5.94
C LEU A 168 7.12 8.77 6.60
N LEU A 169 7.10 9.85 5.80
CA LEU A 169 6.98 11.21 6.33
C LEU A 169 5.64 11.42 7.04
N LEU A 170 4.55 10.86 6.49
CA LEU A 170 3.23 10.95 7.09
C LEU A 170 3.16 10.21 8.43
N ALA A 171 3.66 8.97 8.47
CA ALA A 171 3.75 8.16 9.69
C ALA A 171 4.62 8.83 10.75
N HIS A 172 5.82 9.28 10.37
CA HIS A 172 6.75 10.00 11.25
C HIS A 172 6.09 11.24 11.84
N ARG A 173 5.34 12.01 11.04
CA ARG A 173 4.68 13.23 11.51
C ARG A 173 3.62 12.92 12.57
N ILE A 174 2.81 11.90 12.34
CA ILE A 174 1.78 11.46 13.30
C ILE A 174 2.43 11.03 14.60
N VAL A 175 3.48 10.21 14.53
CA VAL A 175 4.18 9.74 15.74
C VAL A 175 4.93 10.86 16.45
N TYR A 176 5.50 11.83 15.73
CA TYR A 176 6.09 13.03 16.33
C TYR A 176 5.07 13.80 17.19
N TYR A 177 3.84 13.95 16.70
CA TYR A 177 2.77 14.58 17.49
C TYR A 177 2.39 13.75 18.73
N LEU A 178 2.32 12.42 18.61
CA LEU A 178 2.07 11.54 19.75
C LEU A 178 3.19 11.63 20.80
N LYS A 179 4.46 11.68 20.37
CA LYS A 179 5.64 11.86 21.23
C LYS A 179 5.67 13.24 21.87
N LYS A 180 5.32 14.31 21.15
CA LYS A 180 5.30 15.68 21.70
C LYS A 180 4.26 15.84 22.80
N LYS A 181 3.11 15.17 22.67
CA LYS A 181 2.09 15.11 23.73
C LYS A 181 2.55 14.23 24.90
N ASP A 182 3.69 13.55 24.78
CA ASP A 182 4.19 12.58 25.74
C ASP A 182 4.99 13.14 26.90
N LYS A 183 4.36 13.35 28.07
CA LYS A 183 5.05 13.64 29.34
C LYS A 183 5.46 12.32 30.02
N SER A 184 6.55 11.76 29.51
CA SER A 184 7.52 10.80 30.10
C SER A 184 7.07 9.89 31.26
N GLU A 185 6.09 9.02 31.03
CA GLU A 185 5.85 7.87 31.91
C GLU A 185 5.88 6.59 31.09
N ARG A 186 6.77 5.63 31.43
CA ARG A 186 6.91 4.34 30.71
C ARG A 186 5.56 3.62 30.59
N LYS A 187 4.78 3.60 31.67
CA LYS A 187 3.44 3.02 31.70
C LYS A 187 2.50 3.69 30.70
N ARG A 188 2.67 4.99 30.44
CA ARG A 188 1.85 5.75 29.50
C ARG A 188 2.21 5.45 28.05
N ARG A 189 3.50 5.32 27.73
CA ARG A 189 3.98 4.88 26.40
C ARG A 189 3.46 3.50 26.06
N LEU A 190 3.53 2.55 26.98
CA LEU A 190 2.96 1.21 26.80
C LEU A 190 1.45 1.27 26.57
N LYS A 191 0.71 2.08 27.35
CA LYS A 191 -0.74 2.28 27.13
C LYS A 191 -1.05 2.83 25.72
N ILE A 192 -0.31 3.85 25.26
CA ILE A 192 -0.50 4.41 23.91
C ILE A 192 -0.19 3.36 22.84
N PHE A 193 0.89 2.59 23.00
CA PHE A 193 1.23 1.51 22.07
C PHE A 193 0.12 0.45 21.99
N VAL A 194 -0.40 0.01 23.15
CA VAL A 194 -1.53 -0.94 23.19
C VAL A 194 -2.77 -0.35 22.53
N ILE A 195 -3.08 0.92 22.76
CA ILE A 195 -4.22 1.60 22.10
C ILE A 195 -4.02 1.63 20.57
N LEU A 196 -2.84 1.98 20.08
CA LEU A 196 -2.55 1.98 18.64
C LEU A 196 -2.68 0.58 18.04
N LEU A 197 -2.17 -0.44 18.73
CA LEU A 197 -2.29 -1.83 18.32
C LEU A 197 -3.77 -2.27 18.28
N THR A 198 -4.57 -1.90 19.28
CA THR A 198 -6.01 -2.18 19.29
C THR A 198 -6.72 -1.50 18.12
N ILE A 199 -6.43 -0.21 17.86
CA ILE A 199 -7.01 0.51 16.71
C ILE A 199 -6.66 -0.18 15.40
N PHE A 200 -5.41 -0.60 15.22
CA PHE A 200 -4.97 -1.32 14.03
C PHE A 200 -5.69 -2.67 13.87
N LEU A 201 -5.80 -3.46 14.93
CA LEU A 201 -6.52 -4.74 14.89
C LEU A 201 -8.02 -4.56 14.60
N THR A 202 -8.66 -3.55 15.21
CA THR A 202 -10.06 -3.21 14.91
C THR A 202 -10.23 -2.77 13.45
N TYR A 203 -9.28 -1.99 12.91
CA TYR A 203 -9.29 -1.59 11.50
C TYR A 203 -9.22 -2.81 10.57
N LEU A 204 -8.33 -3.78 10.84
CA LEU A 204 -8.25 -5.02 10.06
C LEU A 204 -9.55 -5.81 10.08
N PHE A 205 -10.21 -5.88 11.23
CA PHE A 205 -11.50 -6.54 11.34
C PHE A 205 -12.59 -5.80 10.53
N CYS A 206 -12.67 -4.47 10.63
CA CYS A 206 -13.61 -3.67 9.84
C CYS A 206 -13.34 -3.80 8.33
N PHE A 207 -12.07 -3.82 7.91
CA PHE A 207 -11.71 -4.02 6.51
C PHE A 207 -12.15 -5.40 6.01
N ALA A 208 -11.96 -6.46 6.80
CA ALA A 208 -12.46 -7.80 6.46
C ALA A 208 -13.99 -7.83 6.34
N LEU A 209 -14.72 -7.12 7.23
CA LEU A 209 -16.17 -7.00 7.14
C LEU A 209 -16.62 -6.28 5.86
N ILE A 210 -15.95 -5.19 5.48
CA ILE A 210 -16.26 -4.47 4.22
C ILE A 210 -16.12 -5.43 3.03
N LEU A 211 -15.02 -6.18 2.96
CA LEU A 211 -14.78 -7.14 1.88
C LEU A 211 -15.84 -8.24 1.81
N TYR A 212 -16.30 -8.71 2.97
CA TYR A 212 -17.34 -9.75 3.06
C TYR A 212 -18.73 -9.21 2.71
N TYR A 213 -19.15 -8.07 3.26
CA TYR A 213 -20.49 -7.51 3.02
C TYR A 213 -20.67 -6.93 1.61
N CYS A 214 -19.59 -6.47 0.98
CA CYS A 214 -19.63 -6.06 -0.42
C CYS A 214 -19.57 -7.24 -1.40
N ASP A 215 -19.63 -8.49 -0.92
CA ASP A 215 -19.54 -9.73 -1.72
C ASP A 215 -18.30 -9.77 -2.63
N LEU A 216 -17.22 -9.12 -2.19
CA LEU A 216 -15.94 -9.13 -2.90
C LEU A 216 -15.18 -10.44 -2.64
N VAL A 217 -15.47 -11.12 -1.54
CA VAL A 217 -14.81 -12.37 -1.18
C VAL A 217 -15.84 -13.38 -0.71
N GLU A 218 -15.84 -14.55 -1.36
CA GLU A 218 -16.84 -15.62 -1.16
C GLU A 218 -16.98 -16.11 0.29
N THR A 219 -15.90 -16.05 1.08
CA THR A 219 -15.89 -16.55 2.46
C THR A 219 -15.28 -15.54 3.42
N PHE A 220 -15.88 -15.43 4.61
CA PHE A 220 -15.43 -14.55 5.69
C PHE A 220 -13.96 -14.80 6.08
N TRP A 221 -13.54 -16.06 6.18
CA TRP A 221 -12.15 -16.42 6.50
C TRP A 221 -11.16 -15.94 5.44
N ARG A 222 -11.54 -16.01 4.15
CA ARG A 222 -10.74 -15.45 3.06
C ARG A 222 -10.70 -13.93 3.15
N ALA A 223 -11.80 -13.26 3.54
CA ALA A 223 -11.82 -11.82 3.75
C ALA A 223 -10.88 -11.37 4.89
N ILE A 224 -10.82 -12.11 6.00
CA ILE A 224 -9.84 -11.87 7.08
C ILE A 224 -8.41 -12.02 6.57
N ASN A 225 -8.11 -13.13 5.88
CA ASN A 225 -6.77 -13.35 5.33
C ASN A 225 -6.38 -12.20 4.40
N VAL A 226 -7.31 -11.78 3.54
CA VAL A 226 -7.11 -10.65 2.64
C VAL A 226 -6.85 -9.35 3.41
N SER A 227 -7.63 -9.03 4.42
CA SER A 227 -7.37 -7.85 5.26
C SER A 227 -5.98 -7.89 5.92
N ILE A 228 -5.54 -9.04 6.42
CA ILE A 228 -4.23 -9.18 7.08
C ILE A 228 -3.09 -9.07 6.05
N PHE A 229 -3.14 -9.84 4.96
CA PHE A 229 -2.08 -9.82 3.95
C PHE A 229 -1.96 -8.46 3.26
N SER A 230 -3.08 -7.81 2.90
CA SER A 230 -3.09 -6.44 2.35
C SER A 230 -2.42 -5.40 3.24
N SER A 231 -2.47 -5.60 4.55
CA SER A 231 -1.87 -4.70 5.53
C SER A 231 -0.36 -4.86 5.64
N PHE A 232 0.13 -6.08 5.53
CA PHE A 232 1.53 -6.40 5.83
C PHE A 232 2.42 -6.51 4.61
N THR A 233 2.01 -7.15 3.51
CA THR A 233 2.86 -7.33 2.30
C THR A 233 2.08 -7.92 1.10
N VAL A 234 2.52 -7.59 -0.13
CA VAL A 234 2.37 -8.34 -1.43
C VAL A 234 1.14 -9.26 -1.52
N HIS A 235 0.09 -8.84 -2.22
CA HIS A 235 -1.21 -9.47 -2.04
C HIS A 235 -1.69 -10.45 -3.13
N THR A 236 -1.99 -11.69 -2.72
CA THR A 236 -2.80 -12.67 -3.47
C THR A 236 -4.32 -12.43 -3.37
N ILE A 237 -4.88 -11.48 -4.12
CA ILE A 237 -6.33 -11.40 -4.42
C ILE A 237 -6.54 -11.70 -5.90
N ASP A 238 -7.58 -12.49 -6.24
CA ASP A 238 -8.08 -12.62 -7.61
C ASP A 238 -8.85 -11.35 -8.01
N TYR A 239 -8.13 -10.26 -8.29
CA TYR A 239 -8.74 -8.98 -8.71
C TYR A 239 -9.47 -9.08 -10.05
N THR A 240 -9.34 -10.20 -10.75
CA THR A 240 -10.02 -10.50 -12.03
C THR A 240 -11.53 -10.45 -11.94
N ARG A 241 -12.11 -10.69 -10.75
CA ARG A 241 -13.56 -10.68 -10.53
C ARG A 241 -14.11 -9.32 -10.10
N PHE A 242 -13.25 -8.39 -9.69
CA PHE A 242 -13.69 -7.13 -9.09
C PHE A 242 -14.03 -6.09 -10.15
N SER A 243 -15.04 -5.26 -9.85
CA SER A 243 -15.25 -4.03 -10.59
C SER A 243 -14.07 -3.07 -10.40
N GLU A 244 -13.88 -2.13 -11.32
CA GLU A 244 -12.82 -1.13 -11.20
C GLU A 244 -12.98 -0.25 -9.95
N ALA A 245 -14.23 0.02 -9.53
CA ALA A 245 -14.50 0.77 -8.30
C ALA A 245 -14.07 -0.01 -7.04
N ASP A 246 -14.31 -1.31 -7.02
CA ASP A 246 -14.00 -2.17 -5.88
C ASP A 246 -12.49 -2.38 -5.73
N LYS A 247 -11.77 -2.43 -6.86
CA LYS A 247 -10.30 -2.41 -6.90
C LYS A 247 -9.76 -1.14 -6.27
N LEU A 248 -10.30 0.04 -6.65
CA LEU A 248 -9.88 1.32 -6.07
C LEU A 248 -10.15 1.36 -4.57
N LEU A 249 -11.34 0.92 -4.14
CA LEU A 249 -11.70 0.86 -2.73
C LEU A 249 -10.71 -0.03 -1.95
N THR A 250 -10.44 -1.22 -2.46
CA THR A 250 -9.52 -2.18 -1.83
C THR A 250 -8.09 -1.62 -1.77
N GLN A 251 -7.63 -0.97 -2.84
CA GLN A 251 -6.32 -0.30 -2.85
C GLN A 251 -6.26 0.81 -1.81
N PHE A 252 -7.27 1.68 -1.73
CA PHE A 252 -7.31 2.74 -0.74
C PHE A 252 -7.29 2.20 0.70
N LEU A 253 -8.13 1.21 1.01
CA LEU A 253 -8.15 0.55 2.32
C LEU A 253 -6.79 -0.07 2.65
N SER A 254 -6.15 -0.75 1.69
CA SER A 254 -4.81 -1.32 1.90
C SER A 254 -3.75 -0.25 2.20
N THR A 255 -3.77 0.91 1.52
CA THR A 255 -2.81 1.99 1.79
C THR A 255 -2.97 2.61 3.17
N ILE A 256 -4.20 2.75 3.66
CA ILE A 256 -4.49 3.19 5.03
C ILE A 256 -3.98 2.15 6.02
N SER A 257 -4.21 0.85 5.74
CA SER A 257 -3.74 -0.24 6.58
C SER A 257 -2.22 -0.23 6.73
N ILE A 258 -1.48 -0.09 5.62
CA ILE A 258 -0.01 0.03 5.61
C ILE A 258 0.43 1.24 6.45
N LEU A 259 -0.23 2.39 6.30
CA LEU A 259 0.08 3.59 7.09
C LEU A 259 -0.12 3.36 8.59
N LEU A 260 -1.24 2.76 9.00
CA LEU A 260 -1.53 2.44 10.41
C LEU A 260 -0.54 1.41 10.98
N GLY A 261 -0.15 0.41 10.17
CA GLY A 261 0.88 -0.56 10.49
C GLY A 261 2.23 0.12 10.74
N LEU A 262 2.67 0.99 9.82
CA LEU A 262 3.91 1.77 9.96
C LEU A 262 3.91 2.65 11.21
N ILE A 263 2.79 3.31 11.53
CA ILE A 263 2.66 4.12 12.76
C ILE A 263 2.82 3.25 14.01
N THR A 264 2.18 2.09 14.03
CA THR A 264 2.23 1.16 15.17
C THR A 264 3.64 0.60 15.37
N VAL A 265 4.29 0.16 14.30
CA VAL A 265 5.68 -0.34 14.33
C VAL A 265 6.64 0.76 14.78
N TYR A 266 6.56 1.95 14.19
CA TYR A 266 7.45 3.06 14.54
C TYR A 266 7.28 3.50 16.00
N TYR A 267 6.05 3.51 16.52
CA TYR A 267 5.81 3.78 17.95
C TYR A 267 6.29 2.64 18.85
N GLY A 268 6.20 1.38 18.40
CA GLY A 268 6.76 0.22 19.08
C GLY A 268 8.27 0.32 19.29
N ILE A 269 9.01 0.80 18.27
CA ILE A 269 10.46 1.07 18.37
C ILE A 269 10.76 2.08 19.48
N ILE A 270 10.00 3.18 19.57
CA ILE A 270 10.17 4.20 20.62
C ILE A 270 9.94 3.61 22.03
N VAL A 271 8.99 2.68 22.16
CA VAL A 271 8.72 1.99 23.42
C VAL A 271 9.88 1.03 23.77
N TYR A 272 10.43 0.34 22.78
CA TYR A 272 11.58 -0.56 22.94
C TYR A 272 12.85 0.19 23.37
N GLU A 273 13.21 1.29 22.69
CA GLU A 273 14.36 2.13 23.08
C GLU A 273 14.23 2.65 24.52
N SER A 274 13.00 2.95 24.94
CA SER A 274 12.71 3.37 26.32
C SER A 274 12.87 2.24 27.35
N HIS A 275 12.79 0.96 26.93
CA HIS A 275 13.05 -0.20 27.78
C HIS A 275 14.55 -0.38 27.98
N GLU A 276 15.31 -0.38 26.89
CA GLU A 276 16.77 -0.57 26.87
C GLU A 276 17.50 0.49 27.70
N SER A 277 17.13 1.77 27.54
CA SER A 277 17.67 2.86 28.35
C SER A 277 17.37 2.74 29.86
N ALA A 278 16.32 2.00 30.24
CA ALA A 278 15.99 1.77 31.65
C ALA A 278 16.76 0.59 32.23
N THR A 279 16.98 -0.48 31.45
CA THR A 279 17.79 -1.64 31.86
C THR A 279 19.26 -1.24 32.02
N ASP A 280 19.82 -0.44 31.12
CA ASP A 280 21.22 0.00 31.21
C ASP A 280 21.49 0.82 32.48
N LYS A 281 20.55 1.70 32.86
CA LYS A 281 20.63 2.45 34.12
C LYS A 281 20.64 1.51 35.33
N VAL A 282 19.78 0.49 35.36
CA VAL A 282 19.74 -0.47 36.48
C VAL A 282 21.03 -1.28 36.55
N THR A 283 21.56 -1.77 35.42
CA THR A 283 22.81 -2.54 35.36
C THR A 283 24.02 -1.71 35.79
N SER A 284 24.08 -0.41 35.43
CA SER A 284 25.15 0.50 35.88
C SER A 284 25.12 0.81 37.39
N ILE A 285 23.95 0.68 38.04
CA ILE A 285 23.81 0.88 39.50
C ILE A 285 24.14 -0.41 40.27
N THR A 286 23.93 -1.57 39.65
CA THR A 286 24.11 -2.89 40.29
C THR A 286 25.47 -3.53 40.01
N THR A 287 26.25 -2.99 39.07
CA THR A 287 27.65 -3.39 38.88
C THR A 287 28.51 -2.75 39.96
N PRO A 288 29.18 -3.53 40.84
CA PRO A 288 30.12 -2.96 41.79
C PRO A 288 31.27 -2.32 40.99
N LEU A 289 31.66 -1.10 41.37
CA LEU A 289 32.84 -0.43 40.83
C LEU A 289 34.04 -1.40 40.86
N PRO A 290 34.82 -1.54 39.77
CA PRO A 290 36.07 -2.27 39.86
C PRO A 290 36.92 -1.58 40.93
N HIS A 291 37.46 -2.37 41.86
CA HIS A 291 38.36 -1.92 42.90
C HIS A 291 39.51 -1.10 42.30
N GLY A 292 39.34 0.22 42.23
CA GLY A 292 40.38 1.19 41.99
C GLY A 292 40.88 1.67 43.35
N THR A 293 42.10 1.26 43.69
CA THR A 293 43.05 1.82 44.68
C THR A 293 42.49 2.52 45.93
N PRO A 294 42.90 2.10 47.16
CA PRO A 294 42.39 2.68 48.38
C PRO A 294 42.79 4.16 48.50
N ALA A 295 41.78 5.04 48.54
CA ALA A 295 41.94 6.39 49.03
C ALA A 295 42.30 6.31 50.52
N THR A 296 43.43 6.89 50.88
CA THR A 296 43.89 7.08 52.26
C THR A 296 42.81 7.76 53.08
N THR A 297 42.13 6.99 53.92
CA THR A 297 41.26 7.53 54.96
C THR A 297 42.14 7.99 56.11
N ASP A 298 42.35 9.29 56.23
CA ASP A 298 42.85 9.91 57.46
C ASP A 298 41.78 9.75 58.55
N ILE A 299 41.89 8.66 59.30
CA ILE A 299 41.12 8.41 60.51
C ILE A 299 41.93 9.03 61.66
N PRO A 300 41.40 9.99 62.44
CA PRO A 300 42.09 10.45 63.64
C PRO A 300 42.16 9.29 64.63
N ARG A 301 43.39 8.88 64.97
CA ARG A 301 43.66 7.84 65.97
C ARG A 301 43.32 8.39 67.36
N PHE A 302 42.29 7.83 67.99
CA PHE A 302 42.11 7.93 69.44
C PHE A 302 42.66 6.67 70.08
N ASN A 303 43.74 6.81 70.85
CA ASN A 303 44.22 5.73 71.71
C ASN A 303 43.36 5.71 72.98
N ILE A 304 42.63 4.61 73.18
CA ILE A 304 41.97 4.31 74.45
C ILE A 304 43.03 3.64 75.32
N ILE A 305 43.52 4.36 76.34
CA ILE A 305 44.32 3.76 77.40
C ILE A 305 43.35 3.38 78.52
N GLN A 306 43.18 2.09 78.75
CA GLN A 306 42.50 1.57 79.94
C GLN A 306 43.38 1.81 81.15
N PHE A 307 42.90 2.60 82.12
CA PHE A 307 43.37 2.51 83.49
C PHE A 307 42.20 2.28 84.44
N GLU A 308 42.49 1.45 85.43
CA GLU A 308 41.62 1.02 86.51
C GLU A 308 41.28 2.21 87.42
N ASN A 309 40.01 2.26 87.84
CA ASN A 309 39.33 3.27 88.67
C ASN A 309 38.72 4.46 87.90
N GLY A 310 37.38 4.43 87.83
CA GLY A 310 36.56 5.23 86.94
C GLY A 310 36.51 6.72 87.25
N GLU A 311 36.78 7.51 86.22
CA GLU A 311 36.06 8.73 85.81
C GLU A 311 36.57 9.11 84.42
N THR A 312 35.68 9.44 83.47
CA THR A 312 36.08 9.82 82.10
C THR A 312 35.94 11.33 81.90
N LYS A 313 37.06 12.00 81.60
CA LYS A 313 37.06 13.33 80.97
C LYS A 313 37.66 13.21 79.56
N LEU A 314 36.97 13.80 78.59
CA LEU A 314 37.41 13.90 77.21
C LEU A 314 38.15 15.23 77.03
N GLU A 315 39.42 15.19 76.63
CA GLU A 315 40.10 16.36 76.07
C GLU A 315 40.36 16.16 74.58
N THR A 316 39.94 17.14 73.80
CA THR A 316 40.17 17.23 72.35
C THR A 316 41.46 18.00 72.12
N ILE A 317 42.42 17.42 71.41
CA ILE A 317 43.59 18.16 70.92
C ILE A 317 43.29 18.66 69.51
N THR A 318 43.55 19.96 69.31
CA THR A 318 43.36 20.78 68.10
C THR A 318 44.08 20.27 66.86
#